data_AF-A0A3R7N9B4-F1
#
_entry.id   AF-A0A3R7N9B4-F1
#
_cell.length_a   1.000
_cell.length_b   1.000
_cell.length_c   1.000
_cell.angle_alpha   90.00
_cell.angle_beta   90.00
_cell.angle_gamma   90.00
#
_symmetry.space_group_name_H-M   'P 1'
#
loop_
_entity.id
_entity.type
_entity.pdbx_description
1 polymer ?
#
loop_
_entity_poly.entity_id
_entity_poly.type
_entity_poly.pdbx_seq_one_letter_code
_entity_poly.pdbx_strand_id
1 'polypeptide(L)'
;MELPFQWDDGKFISPFVASSADALAALAAWMKDSPLLQLQHGGALRLTDLGCGDGAALLSLSAALCAPQGAGDHSDDVAPLQLTVVGLDLDEELVLAARRRAAALTVPPPHRLHCTFA
;
A
#
# COMPACT_ATOMS: atom_id res chain seq x y z
N MET A 1 3.89 21.19 -26.84
CA MET A 1 3.49 19.79 -26.68
C MET A 1 4.75 19.02 -26.34
N GLU A 2 4.93 18.66 -25.07
CA GLU A 2 6.03 17.78 -24.64
C GLU A 2 5.65 16.36 -25.03
N LEU A 3 6.46 15.72 -25.88
CA LEU A 3 6.27 14.34 -26.26
C LEU A 3 6.68 13.45 -25.06
N PRO A 4 5.91 12.40 -24.73
CA PRO A 4 6.37 11.40 -23.78
C PRO A 4 7.65 10.76 -24.31
N PHE A 5 8.65 10.78 -23.45
CA PHE A 5 9.99 10.23 -23.62
C PHE A 5 9.98 8.81 -24.21
N GLN A 6 10.67 8.64 -25.35
CA GLN A 6 10.87 7.35 -26.02
C GLN A 6 12.35 6.96 -25.90
N TRP A 7 12.60 5.74 -25.44
CA TRP A 7 13.93 5.15 -25.28
C TRP A 7 14.43 4.56 -26.60
N ASP A 8 15.51 5.13 -27.17
CA ASP A 8 16.25 4.57 -28.32
C ASP A 8 17.75 4.34 -28.01
N ASP A 9 18.20 4.57 -26.76
CA ASP A 9 19.59 4.43 -26.30
C ASP A 9 19.79 3.27 -25.29
N GLY A 10 18.78 2.41 -25.11
CA GLY A 10 18.93 1.15 -24.38
C GLY A 10 19.03 1.26 -22.86
N LYS A 11 18.52 2.33 -22.24
CA LYS A 11 18.70 2.59 -20.80
C LYS A 11 17.44 2.98 -20.02
N PHE A 12 16.27 2.39 -20.27
CA PHE A 12 14.99 2.69 -19.59
C PHE A 12 15.06 3.32 -18.17
N ILE A 13 14.86 4.64 -18.07
CA ILE A 13 14.53 5.41 -16.86
C ILE A 13 13.34 6.29 -17.23
N SER A 14 12.14 5.72 -17.24
CA SER A 14 10.97 6.53 -16.87
C SER A 14 11.29 7.16 -15.51
N PRO A 15 11.05 8.45 -15.25
CA PRO A 15 11.21 8.95 -13.89
C PRO A 15 10.17 8.22 -13.02
N PHE A 16 10.61 7.20 -12.32
CA PHE A 16 9.84 6.58 -11.26
C PHE A 16 9.71 7.64 -10.15
N VAL A 17 8.63 8.42 -10.22
CA VAL A 17 8.30 9.39 -9.19
C VAL A 17 7.69 8.61 -8.04
N ALA A 18 8.38 8.59 -6.91
CA ALA A 18 7.88 7.95 -5.70
C ALA A 18 6.52 8.53 -5.31
N SER A 19 5.58 7.67 -4.92
CA SER A 19 4.30 8.13 -4.37
C SER A 19 4.54 8.97 -3.13
N SER A 20 3.94 10.17 -3.08
CA SER A 20 4.04 11.04 -1.91
C SER A 20 3.21 10.49 -0.75
N ALA A 21 3.61 10.81 0.49
CA ALA A 21 2.86 10.45 1.68
C ALA A 21 1.42 10.98 1.63
N ASP A 22 1.23 12.21 1.15
CA ASP A 22 -0.08 12.85 1.03
C ASP A 22 -0.99 12.10 0.03
N ALA A 23 -0.44 11.67 -1.11
CA ALA A 23 -1.21 10.92 -2.10
C ALA A 23 -1.64 9.55 -1.55
N LEU A 24 -0.76 8.86 -0.81
CA LEU A 24 -1.09 7.59 -0.18
C LEU A 24 -2.10 7.74 0.95
N ALA A 25 -2.03 8.81 1.74
CA ALA A 25 -3.00 9.12 2.77
C ALA A 25 -4.39 9.44 2.17
N ALA A 26 -4.43 10.25 1.10
CA ALA A 26 -5.67 10.54 0.39
C ALA A 26 -6.30 9.28 -0.22
N LEU A 27 -5.49 8.40 -0.80
CA LEU A 27 -5.95 7.11 -1.31
C LEU A 27 -6.50 6.22 -0.19
N ALA A 28 -5.80 6.12 0.94
CA ALA A 28 -6.25 5.34 2.09
C ALA A 28 -7.60 5.83 2.63
N ALA A 29 -7.77 7.15 2.75
CA ALA A 29 -9.03 7.76 3.17
C ALA A 29 -10.16 7.44 2.19
N TRP A 30 -9.93 7.64 0.89
CA TRP A 30 -10.92 7.31 -0.14
C TRP A 30 -11.33 5.84 -0.13
N MET A 31 -10.38 4.93 0.09
CA MET A 31 -10.66 3.50 0.21
C MET A 31 -11.46 3.16 1.47
N LYS A 32 -11.14 3.79 2.61
CA LYS A 32 -11.86 3.65 3.89
C LYS A 32 -13.30 4.15 3.82
N ASP A 33 -13.54 5.18 3.04
CA ASP A 33 -14.87 5.73 2.78
C ASP A 33 -15.67 4.87 1.80
N SER A 34 -15.05 3.87 1.17
CA SER A 34 -15.73 2.95 0.27
C SER A 34 -16.76 2.11 1.04
N PRO A 35 -18.02 2.04 0.57
CA PRO A 35 -19.02 1.15 1.13
C PRO A 35 -18.57 -0.31 1.16
N LEU A 36 -17.66 -0.71 0.26
CA LEU A 36 -17.13 -2.08 0.21
C LEU A 36 -16.36 -2.48 1.48
N LEU A 37 -15.67 -1.54 2.13
CA LEU A 37 -15.00 -1.79 3.40
C LEU A 37 -15.93 -1.63 4.60
N GLN A 38 -16.97 -0.80 4.48
CA GLN A 38 -17.92 -0.52 5.57
C GLN A 38 -19.04 -1.57 5.70
N LEU A 39 -19.39 -2.27 4.61
CA LEU A 39 -20.48 -3.27 4.60
C LEU A 39 -20.16 -4.53 5.40
N GLN A 40 -18.91 -4.75 5.77
CA GLN A 40 -18.50 -5.90 6.56
C GLN A 40 -17.99 -5.40 7.91
N HIS A 41 -18.57 -5.88 9.02
CA HIS A 41 -18.10 -5.63 10.40
C HIS A 41 -16.74 -6.34 10.61
N GLY A 42 -15.76 -5.93 9.83
CA GLY A 42 -14.53 -6.64 9.53
C GLY A 42 -14.40 -6.93 8.03
N GLY A 43 -13.41 -6.36 7.37
CA GLY A 43 -13.22 -6.44 5.91
C GLY A 43 -11.99 -7.25 5.53
N ALA A 44 -12.04 -7.91 4.37
CA ALA A 44 -10.87 -8.49 3.73
C ALA A 44 -10.53 -7.68 2.47
N LEU A 45 -9.29 -7.22 2.38
CA LEU A 45 -8.82 -6.40 1.25
C LEU A 45 -7.54 -7.02 0.70
N ARG A 46 -7.45 -7.09 -0.63
CA ARG A 46 -6.23 -7.49 -1.33
C ARG A 46 -5.71 -6.34 -2.18
N LEU A 47 -4.47 -5.95 -1.96
CA LEU A 47 -3.75 -4.96 -2.76
C LEU A 47 -2.69 -5.64 -3.59
N THR A 48 -2.54 -5.20 -4.84
CA THR A 48 -1.48 -5.68 -5.73
C THR A 48 -0.83 -4.49 -6.40
N ASP A 49 0.49 -4.39 -6.28
CA ASP A 49 1.32 -3.33 -6.84
C ASP A 49 2.29 -3.92 -7.87
N LEU A 50 2.30 -3.35 -9.08
CA LEU A 50 3.08 -3.83 -10.21
C LEU A 50 4.24 -2.86 -10.47
N GLY A 51 5.48 -3.34 -10.38
CA GLY A 51 6.65 -2.47 -10.30
C GLY A 51 6.73 -1.83 -8.91
N CYS A 52 6.57 -2.62 -7.85
CA CYS A 52 6.45 -2.11 -6.49
C CYS A 52 7.74 -1.53 -5.90
N GLY A 53 8.87 -1.67 -6.60
CA GLY A 53 10.19 -1.29 -6.13
C GLY A 53 10.51 -1.94 -4.78
N ASP A 54 11.00 -1.12 -3.84
CA ASP A 54 11.33 -1.56 -2.47
C ASP A 54 10.08 -1.75 -1.57
N GLY A 55 8.87 -1.70 -2.14
CA GLY A 55 7.60 -1.89 -1.46
C GLY A 55 7.20 -0.75 -0.52
N ALA A 56 7.96 0.36 -0.46
CA ALA A 56 7.69 1.43 0.50
C ALA A 56 6.30 2.06 0.33
N ALA A 57 5.85 2.30 -0.91
CA ALA A 57 4.54 2.88 -1.17
C ALA A 57 3.40 1.95 -0.76
N LEU A 58 3.45 0.68 -1.19
CA LEU A 58 2.48 -0.35 -0.83
C LEU A 58 2.37 -0.57 0.68
N LEU A 59 3.50 -0.62 1.38
CA LEU A 59 3.54 -0.80 2.83
C LEU A 59 3.07 0.44 3.59
N SER A 60 3.35 1.65 3.08
CA SER A 60 2.86 2.90 3.67
C SER A 60 1.34 3.02 3.51
N LEU A 61 0.79 2.67 2.35
CA LEU A 61 -0.66 2.59 2.14
C LEU A 61 -1.30 1.56 3.09
N SER A 62 -0.66 0.41 3.26
CA SER A 62 -1.13 -0.64 4.19
C SER A 62 -1.21 -0.13 5.63
N ALA A 63 -0.18 0.57 6.09
CA ALA A 63 -0.17 1.19 7.41
C ALA A 63 -1.27 2.25 7.55
N ALA A 64 -1.45 3.10 6.52
CA ALA A 64 -2.51 4.12 6.51
C ALA A 64 -3.91 3.53 6.55
N LEU A 65 -4.15 2.38 5.89
CA LEU A 65 -5.43 1.66 5.93
C LEU A 65 -5.71 1.05 7.32
N CYS A 66 -4.69 0.60 8.03
CA CYS A 66 -4.82 0.07 9.39
C CYS A 66 -4.72 1.14 10.49
N ALA A 67 -4.50 2.40 10.15
CA ALA A 67 -4.46 3.48 11.13
C ALA A 67 -5.87 3.78 11.67
N PRO A 68 -6.02 4.17 12.95
CA PRO A 68 -7.30 4.59 13.51
C PRO A 68 -7.89 5.76 12.70
N GLN A 69 -9.20 5.75 12.43
CA GLN A 69 -9.89 6.95 11.96
C GLN A 69 -10.03 7.93 13.14
N GLY A 70 -9.96 9.23 12.87
CA GLY A 70 -9.73 10.29 13.85
C GLY A 70 -10.65 10.30 15.08
N ALA A 71 -10.18 11.00 16.13
CA ALA A 71 -10.71 11.11 17.49
C ALA A 71 -12.09 11.79 17.63
N GLY A 72 -13.09 11.32 16.89
CA GLY A 72 -14.49 11.71 17.05
C GLY A 72 -15.25 10.62 17.82
N ASP A 73 -15.65 10.97 19.04
CA ASP A 73 -16.63 10.32 19.94
C ASP A 73 -16.98 8.83 19.70
N HIS A 74 -16.54 8.01 20.66
CA HIS A 74 -17.27 6.88 21.21
C HIS A 74 -17.78 5.79 20.24
N SER A 75 -16.86 5.11 19.54
CA SER A 75 -17.08 3.70 19.24
C SER A 75 -15.83 2.89 19.54
N ASP A 76 -15.91 2.06 20.58
CA ASP A 76 -14.87 1.11 21.00
C ASP A 76 -14.68 -0.07 20.03
N ASP A 77 -15.36 -0.08 18.87
CA ASP A 77 -15.33 -1.16 17.88
C ASP A 77 -14.64 -0.74 16.58
N VAL A 78 -13.30 -0.75 16.58
CA VAL A 78 -12.53 -0.71 15.33
C VAL A 78 -12.78 -2.01 14.56
N ALA A 79 -13.46 -1.93 13.42
CA ALA A 79 -13.72 -3.09 12.57
C ALA A 79 -12.40 -3.75 12.09
N PRO A 80 -12.21 -5.06 12.28
CA PRO A 80 -10.95 -5.74 11.92
C PRO A 80 -10.71 -5.76 10.42
N LEU A 81 -9.54 -5.30 9.98
CA LEU A 81 -9.14 -5.37 8.57
C LEU A 81 -8.15 -6.51 8.37
N GLN A 82 -8.48 -7.44 7.48
CA GLN A 82 -7.56 -8.45 6.98
C GLN A 82 -6.99 -7.97 5.64
N LEU A 83 -5.76 -7.48 5.66
CA LEU A 83 -5.09 -6.95 4.49
C LEU A 83 -4.10 -7.98 3.93
N THR A 84 -4.24 -8.32 2.66
CA THR A 84 -3.25 -9.09 1.90
C THR A 84 -2.60 -8.16 0.88
N VAL A 85 -1.30 -7.97 0.95
CA VAL A 85 -0.57 -7.15 -0.02
C VAL A 85 0.40 -7.99 -0.83
N VAL A 86 0.40 -7.74 -2.14
CA VAL A 86 1.25 -8.43 -3.11
C VAL A 86 2.03 -7.38 -3.90
N GLY A 87 3.34 -7.33 -3.75
CA GLY A 87 4.21 -6.50 -4.58
C GLY A 87 4.93 -7.37 -5.61
N LEU A 88 4.96 -6.93 -6.86
CA LEU A 88 5.69 -7.58 -7.93
C LEU A 88 6.73 -6.61 -8.51
N ASP A 89 7.98 -7.04 -8.63
CA ASP A 89 9.02 -6.26 -9.32
C ASP A 89 9.95 -7.17 -10.14
N LEU A 90 10.56 -6.62 -11.19
CA LEU A 90 11.52 -7.36 -12.01
C LEU A 90 12.93 -7.33 -11.40
N ASP A 91 13.20 -6.37 -10.51
CA ASP A 91 14.47 -6.24 -9.81
C ASP A 91 14.47 -7.05 -8.51
N GLU A 92 15.22 -8.15 -8.49
CA GLU A 92 15.32 -9.05 -7.34
C GLU A 92 15.89 -8.37 -6.08
N GLU A 93 16.77 -7.37 -6.22
CA GLU A 93 17.31 -6.63 -5.08
C GLU A 93 16.24 -5.77 -4.41
N LEU A 94 15.38 -5.15 -5.22
CA LEU A 94 14.22 -4.38 -4.73
C LEU A 94 13.19 -5.30 -4.07
N VAL A 95 12.92 -6.48 -4.65
CA VAL A 95 12.06 -7.50 -4.02
C VAL A 95 12.61 -7.94 -2.66
N LEU A 96 13.92 -8.17 -2.55
CA LEU A 96 14.57 -8.50 -1.27
C LEU A 96 14.45 -7.37 -0.25
N ALA A 97 14.63 -6.11 -0.68
CA ALA A 97 14.43 -4.94 0.17
C ALA A 97 12.97 -4.84 0.67
N ALA A 98 12.00 -5.06 -0.21
CA ALA A 98 10.58 -5.06 0.11
C ALA A 98 10.22 -6.14 1.15
N ARG A 99 10.76 -7.36 1.01
CA ARG A 99 10.58 -8.44 1.99
C ARG A 99 11.12 -8.07 3.37
N ARG A 100 12.33 -7.48 3.43
CA ARG A 100 12.92 -7.02 4.70
C ARG A 100 12.07 -5.93 5.35
N ARG A 101 11.60 -4.96 4.56
CA ARG A 101 10.72 -3.87 5.04
C ARG A 101 9.40 -4.41 5.56
N ALA A 102 8.80 -5.38 4.84
CA ALA A 102 7.55 -6.02 5.23
C ALA A 102 7.67 -6.79 6.54
N ALA A 103 8.79 -7.49 6.76
CA ALA A 103 9.04 -8.20 8.01
C ALA A 103 9.15 -7.28 9.24
N ALA A 104 9.53 -6.01 9.04
CA ALA A 104 9.59 -5.00 10.09
C ALA A 104 8.26 -4.26 10.31
N LEU A 105 7.29 -4.39 9.40
CA LEU A 105 6.00 -3.72 9.51
C LEU A 105 5.09 -4.46 10.48
N THR A 106 4.53 -3.71 11.42
CA THR A 106 3.48 -4.20 12.32
C THR A 106 2.22 -3.38 12.10
N VAL A 107 1.06 -4.03 12.19
CA VAL A 107 -0.24 -3.37 12.14
C VAL A 107 -0.89 -3.46 13.53
N PRO A 108 -1.59 -2.41 13.98
CA PRO A 108 -2.23 -2.44 15.29
C PRO A 108 -3.38 -3.46 15.30
N PRO A 109 -3.64 -4.15 16.42
CA PRO A 109 -4.86 -4.92 16.59
C PRO A 109 -6.11 -4.03 16.41
N PRO A 110 -7.23 -4.56 15.89
CA PRO A 110 -7.47 -5.96 15.53
C PRO A 110 -7.10 -6.32 14.08
N HIS A 111 -6.34 -5.46 13.39
CA HIS A 111 -5.97 -5.68 12.00
C HIS A 111 -4.96 -6.81 11.82
N ARG A 112 -4.98 -7.44 10.64
CA ARG A 112 -4.03 -8.46 10.22
C ARG A 112 -3.46 -8.09 8.87
N LEU A 113 -2.15 -8.27 8.71
CA LEU A 113 -1.45 -8.01 7.47
C LEU A 113 -0.69 -9.26 7.02
N HIS A 114 -0.90 -9.64 5.76
CA HIS A 114 -0.12 -10.66 5.08
C HIS A 114 0.56 -10.03 3.86
N CYS A 115 1.88 -10.17 3.77
CA CYS A 115 2.68 -9.59 2.70
C CYS A 115 3.32 -10.69 1.85
N THR A 116 3.26 -10.56 0.53
CA THR A 116 3.99 -11.39 -0.43
C THR A 116 4.70 -10.47 -1.43
N PHE A 117 5.99 -10.70 -1.67
CA PHE A 117 6.77 -9.97 -2.66
C PHE A 117 7.49 -10.95 -3.57
N ALA A 118 7.36 -10.80 -4.87
CA ALA A 118 7.93 -11.71 -5.87
C ALA A 118 8.52 -10.95 -7.05
#